data_AF-A0A803LTT5-F1
#
_entry.id   AF-A0A803LTT5-F1
#
_cell.length_a   1.000
_cell.length_b   1.000
_cell.length_c   1.000
_cell.angle_alpha   90.00
_cell.angle_beta   90.00
_cell.angle_gamma   90.00
#
_symmetry.space_group_name_H-M   'P 1'
#
loop_
_entity.id
_entity.type
_entity.pdbx_description
1 polymer ?
#
loop_
_entity_poly.entity_id
_entity_poly.type
_entity_poly.pdbx_seq_one_letter_code
_entity_poly.pdbx_strand_id
1 'polypeptide(L)'
;MGSDYPSKPMSLYATIWDASSWATAGGRYKVKYEFEPYVSEFTDFVLDGCAVDPIEQVAGTTSSSDCNAKKEEIENKEYSQITLRGQKAMKWFREKYMYYSYCYDTLRYPVPPPECVIMASEQERFKETGRLKFGSIPKRQRRRRGRGRKQINNVESKELQANM
;
A
#
# COMPACT_ATOMS: atom_id res chain seq x y z
N MET A 1 23.73 -1.94 3.76
CA MET A 1 22.51 -1.16 3.44
C MET A 1 22.97 -0.01 2.55
N GLY A 2 22.93 -0.20 1.23
CA GLY A 2 23.52 0.70 0.24
C GLY A 2 22.64 0.74 -1.01
N SER A 3 21.35 1.01 -0.83
CA SER A 3 20.45 1.27 -1.94
C SER A 3 20.52 2.75 -2.30
N ASP A 4 20.52 3.05 -3.60
CA ASP A 4 20.43 4.41 -4.08
C ASP A 4 19.12 5.04 -3.60
N TYR A 5 19.21 6.25 -3.05
CA TYR A 5 18.06 7.03 -2.60
C TYR A 5 17.98 8.34 -3.39
N PRO A 6 16.79 8.82 -3.79
CA PRO A 6 16.66 10.07 -4.52
C PRO A 6 17.26 11.25 -3.73
N SER A 7 18.38 11.80 -4.23
CA SER A 7 19.16 12.85 -3.56
C SER A 7 19.36 14.10 -4.42
N LYS A 8 18.90 14.09 -5.67
CA LYS A 8 18.99 15.21 -6.60
C LYS A 8 17.69 16.03 -6.59
N PRO A 9 17.74 17.35 -6.87
CA PRO A 9 16.53 18.15 -7.08
C PRO A 9 15.62 17.52 -8.14
N MET A 10 14.31 17.63 -7.93
CA MET A 10 13.28 17.05 -8.81
C MET A 10 12.26 18.13 -9.20
N SER A 11 11.60 17.93 -10.34
CA SER A 11 10.48 18.76 -10.79
C SER A 11 9.18 17.95 -10.77
N LEU A 12 8.06 18.62 -10.49
CA LEU A 12 6.73 18.01 -10.56
C LEU A 12 6.21 18.02 -12.00
N TYR A 13 5.70 16.89 -12.46
CA TYR A 13 5.06 16.75 -13.77
C TYR A 13 3.67 16.11 -13.60
N ALA A 14 2.69 16.62 -14.35
CA ALA A 14 1.36 16.01 -14.47
C ALA A 14 1.05 15.84 -15.95
N THR A 15 0.79 14.60 -16.39
CA THR A 15 0.57 14.26 -17.80
C THR A 15 -0.56 13.25 -17.96
N ILE A 16 -1.32 13.41 -19.04
CA ILE A 16 -2.22 12.39 -19.59
C ILE A 16 -1.63 11.93 -20.92
N TRP A 17 -1.45 10.62 -21.10
CA TRP A 17 -0.78 10.07 -22.29
C TRP A 17 -1.22 8.63 -22.56
N ASP A 18 -1.01 8.17 -23.79
CA ASP A 18 -1.34 6.80 -24.21
C ASP A 18 -0.26 5.79 -23.81
N ALA A 19 -0.59 4.95 -22.81
CA ALA A 19 0.23 3.85 -22.33
C ALA A 19 -0.32 2.46 -22.73
N SER A 20 -0.98 2.36 -23.89
CA SER A 20 -1.65 1.14 -24.38
C SER A 20 -0.77 -0.11 -24.45
N SER A 21 0.55 0.03 -24.51
CA SER A 21 1.47 -1.11 -24.52
C SER A 21 1.55 -1.85 -23.18
N TRP A 22 1.13 -1.24 -22.06
CA TRP A 22 1.27 -1.87 -20.74
C TRP A 22 0.17 -1.53 -19.69
N ALA A 23 -0.50 -0.38 -19.79
CA ALA A 23 -1.32 0.15 -18.70
C ALA A 23 -2.50 -0.75 -18.30
N THR A 24 -3.31 -1.22 -19.25
CA THR A 24 -4.53 -1.99 -18.96
C THR A 24 -4.32 -3.48 -19.24
N ALA A 25 -4.39 -4.29 -18.19
CA ALA A 25 -4.17 -5.74 -18.22
C ALA A 25 -2.84 -6.13 -18.91
N GLY A 26 -1.78 -5.35 -18.68
CA GLY A 26 -0.46 -5.58 -19.30
C GLY A 26 -0.45 -5.29 -20.80
N GLY A 27 -1.26 -4.34 -21.27
CA GLY A 27 -1.36 -3.93 -22.67
C GLY A 27 -2.34 -4.73 -23.53
N ARG A 28 -3.13 -5.63 -22.91
CA ARG A 28 -4.14 -6.43 -23.62
C ARG A 28 -5.29 -5.57 -24.14
N TYR A 29 -5.70 -4.57 -23.36
CA TYR A 29 -6.75 -3.64 -23.75
C TYR A 29 -6.11 -2.29 -24.05
N LYS A 30 -6.25 -1.85 -25.30
CA LYS A 30 -5.69 -0.58 -25.79
C LYS A 30 -6.73 0.53 -25.68
N VAL A 31 -6.24 1.76 -25.72
CA VAL A 31 -7.08 2.96 -25.84
C VAL A 31 -7.99 2.85 -27.06
N LYS A 32 -9.22 3.35 -26.92
CA LYS A 32 -10.23 3.36 -27.98
C LYS A 32 -10.62 4.80 -28.27
N TYR A 33 -9.90 5.43 -29.18
CA TYR A 33 -10.03 6.87 -29.49
C TYR A 33 -11.45 7.29 -29.91
N GLU A 34 -12.33 6.35 -30.26
CA GLU A 34 -13.78 6.58 -30.39
C GLU A 34 -14.43 7.24 -29.15
N PHE A 35 -13.84 7.09 -27.97
CA PHE A 35 -14.33 7.66 -26.69
C PHE A 35 -13.61 8.96 -26.28
N GLU A 36 -12.89 9.60 -27.19
CA GLU A 36 -12.26 10.89 -26.91
C GLU A 36 -13.31 12.03 -26.75
N PRO A 37 -13.00 13.11 -26.01
CA PRO A 37 -11.72 13.41 -25.35
C PRO A 37 -11.53 12.67 -24.01
N TYR A 38 -10.29 12.27 -23.73
CA TYR A 38 -9.88 11.82 -22.40
C TYR A 38 -9.43 13.03 -21.58
N VAL A 39 -10.19 13.37 -20.55
CA VAL A 39 -9.97 14.59 -19.76
C VAL A 39 -9.59 14.23 -18.33
N SER A 40 -8.55 14.90 -17.83
CA SER A 40 -8.13 14.89 -16.42
C SER A 40 -8.15 16.32 -15.90
N GLU A 41 -8.90 16.57 -14.82
CA GLU A 41 -8.97 17.86 -14.14
C GLU A 41 -8.13 17.81 -12.86
N PHE A 42 -7.36 18.88 -12.61
CA PHE A 42 -6.51 19.02 -11.44
C PHE A 42 -6.75 20.39 -10.80
N THR A 43 -7.05 20.42 -9.50
CA THR A 43 -7.29 21.64 -8.72
C THR A 43 -6.50 21.59 -7.41
N ASP A 44 -6.49 22.71 -6.68
CA ASP A 44 -5.97 22.78 -5.31
C ASP A 44 -4.50 22.34 -5.15
N PHE A 45 -3.64 22.78 -6.09
CA PHE A 45 -2.21 22.48 -6.04
C PHE A 45 -1.56 23.08 -4.80
N VAL A 46 -0.99 22.22 -3.96
CA VAL A 46 -0.18 22.60 -2.80
C VAL A 46 1.27 22.23 -3.08
N LEU A 47 2.14 23.24 -3.14
CA LEU A 47 3.59 23.08 -3.24
C LEU A 47 4.22 23.46 -1.89
N ASP A 48 4.51 22.46 -1.06
CA ASP A 48 5.26 22.62 0.18
C ASP A 48 6.57 21.84 0.07
N GLY A 49 7.63 22.54 -0.29
CA GLY A 49 8.96 21.97 -0.49
C GLY A 49 10.01 23.07 -0.55
N CYS A 50 11.27 22.70 -0.67
CA CYS A 50 12.34 23.67 -0.92
C CYS A 50 12.60 23.80 -2.43
N ALA A 51 12.45 25.01 -2.95
CA ALA A 51 12.80 25.32 -4.33
C ALA A 51 14.33 25.42 -4.46
N VAL A 52 14.87 24.82 -5.52
CA VAL A 52 16.30 24.90 -5.86
C VAL A 52 16.40 25.43 -7.27
N ASP A 53 17.24 26.44 -7.50
CA ASP A 53 17.52 26.91 -8.85
C ASP A 53 18.35 25.85 -9.59
N PRO A 54 17.88 25.35 -10.75
CA PRO A 54 18.64 24.40 -11.57
C PRO A 54 20.03 24.88 -11.98
N ILE A 55 20.26 26.20 -12.03
CA ILE A 55 21.52 26.83 -12.42
C ILE A 55 22.51 26.89 -11.24
N GLU A 56 22.01 27.00 -10.00
CA GLU A 56 22.83 27.03 -8.77
C GLU A 56 23.24 25.63 -8.25
N GLN A 57 23.11 24.59 -9.08
CA GLN A 57 23.62 23.25 -8.76
C GLN A 57 25.16 23.19 -8.66
N VAL A 58 25.85 24.31 -8.88
CA VAL A 58 27.27 24.47 -8.58
C VAL A 58 27.44 24.71 -7.08
N ALA A 59 28.09 23.77 -6.40
CA ALA A 59 28.32 23.81 -4.97
C ALA A 59 28.93 25.16 -4.51
N GLY A 60 28.19 25.92 -3.70
CA GLY A 60 28.76 26.99 -2.87
C GLY A 60 28.08 28.35 -2.88
N THR A 61 27.03 28.59 -3.67
CA THR A 61 26.38 29.92 -3.71
C THR A 61 24.95 29.87 -3.14
N THR A 62 24.84 30.23 -1.86
CA THR A 62 23.74 31.00 -1.23
C THR A 62 22.26 30.56 -1.27
N SER A 63 21.84 29.48 -1.92
CA SER A 63 20.45 28.94 -1.81
C SER A 63 20.30 27.66 -0.97
N SER A 64 21.42 27.10 -0.48
CA SER A 64 21.41 25.83 0.26
C SER A 64 21.00 25.94 1.73
N SER A 65 21.01 27.13 2.33
CA SER A 65 20.62 27.35 3.74
C SER A 65 19.14 27.04 3.98
N ASP A 66 18.28 27.41 3.04
CA ASP A 66 16.83 27.39 3.22
C ASP A 66 16.27 25.96 3.09
N CYS A 67 16.87 25.14 2.22
CA CYS A 67 16.50 23.73 2.10
C CYS A 67 16.92 22.91 3.32
N ASN A 68 18.05 23.24 3.94
CA ASN A 68 18.49 22.57 5.17
C ASN A 68 17.52 22.86 6.32
N ALA A 69 17.09 24.11 6.48
CA ALA A 69 16.08 24.47 7.47
C ALA A 69 14.73 23.77 7.19
N LYS A 70 14.30 23.72 5.92
CA LYS A 70 13.07 23.01 5.54
C LYS A 70 13.15 21.50 5.78
N LYS A 71 14.33 20.92 5.55
CA LYS A 71 14.60 19.51 5.86
C LYS A 71 14.47 19.25 7.36
N GLU A 72 15.07 20.08 8.20
CA GLU A 72 14.94 19.97 9.66
C GLU A 72 13.48 20.12 10.12
N GLU A 73 12.73 21.06 9.53
CA GLU A 73 11.29 21.22 9.77
C GLU A 73 10.53 19.93 9.45
N ILE A 74 10.79 19.30 8.29
CA ILE A 74 10.13 18.05 7.86
C ILE A 74 10.51 16.88 8.77
N GLU A 75 11.79 16.77 9.15
CA GLU A 75 12.28 15.71 10.04
C GLU A 75 11.64 15.78 11.43
N ASN A 76 11.33 16.99 11.91
CA ASN A 76 10.70 17.23 13.21
C ASN A 76 9.16 17.17 13.19
N LYS A 77 8.53 17.04 12.02
CA LYS A 77 7.06 16.93 11.93
C LYS A 77 6.58 15.53 12.30
N GLU A 78 5.33 15.45 12.77
CA GLU A 78 4.69 14.21 13.22
C GLU A 78 4.66 13.10 12.14
N TYR A 79 4.65 13.49 10.86
CA TYR A 79 4.65 12.56 9.73
C TYR A 79 6.04 12.10 9.27
N SER A 80 7.13 12.56 9.90
CA SER A 80 8.49 12.08 9.60
C SER A 80 8.67 10.61 9.93
N GLN A 81 7.87 10.09 10.87
CA GLN A 81 7.77 8.68 11.19
C GLN A 81 6.34 8.19 11.07
N ILE A 82 6.17 7.00 10.50
CA ILE A 82 4.84 6.39 10.42
C ILE A 82 4.37 5.92 11.80
N THR A 83 3.26 6.48 12.28
CA THR A 83 2.64 6.10 13.56
C THR A 83 2.21 4.63 13.56
N LEU A 84 2.06 4.02 14.75
CA LEU A 84 1.56 2.63 14.87
C LEU A 84 0.18 2.44 14.20
N ARG A 85 -0.67 3.47 14.24
CA ARG A 85 -1.96 3.47 13.54
C ARG A 85 -1.76 3.48 12.03
N GLY A 86 -0.85 4.32 11.53
CA GLY A 86 -0.47 4.36 10.12
C GLY A 86 0.10 3.02 9.63
N GLN A 87 0.97 2.39 10.41
CA GLN A 87 1.53 1.07 10.07
C GLN A 87 0.44 0.00 9.96
N LYS A 88 -0.50 -0.05 10.91
CA LYS A 88 -1.65 -0.98 10.86
C LYS A 88 -2.54 -0.71 9.65
N ALA A 89 -2.80 0.56 9.32
CA ALA A 89 -3.59 0.93 8.15
C ALA A 89 -2.88 0.55 6.84
N MET A 90 -1.58 0.81 6.73
CA MET A 90 -0.74 0.42 5.59
C MET A 90 -0.73 -1.10 5.41
N LYS A 91 -0.51 -1.86 6.48
CA LYS A 91 -0.56 -3.32 6.47
C LYS A 91 -1.92 -3.83 6.00
N TRP A 92 -3.01 -3.33 6.58
CA TRP A 92 -4.37 -3.71 6.18
C TRP A 92 -4.67 -3.40 4.71
N PHE A 93 -4.20 -2.25 4.21
CA PHE A 93 -4.37 -1.87 2.81
C PHE A 93 -3.61 -2.81 1.89
N ARG A 94 -2.34 -3.09 2.18
CA ARG A 94 -1.50 -4.04 1.43
C ARG A 94 -2.10 -5.45 1.44
N GLU A 95 -2.61 -5.88 2.59
CA GLU A 95 -3.30 -7.17 2.78
C GLU A 95 -4.62 -7.31 2.00
N LYS A 96 -5.21 -6.22 1.53
CA LYS A 96 -6.52 -6.26 0.83
C LYS A 96 -6.47 -5.84 -0.62
N TYR A 97 -5.73 -4.78 -0.93
CA TYR A 97 -5.82 -4.09 -2.20
C TYR A 97 -4.55 -4.18 -3.05
N MET A 98 -3.40 -4.56 -2.47
CA MET A 98 -2.17 -4.72 -3.23
C MET A 98 -2.28 -5.92 -4.18
N TYR A 99 -2.18 -5.65 -5.48
CA TYR A 99 -2.29 -6.64 -6.55
C TYR A 99 -0.93 -7.11 -7.10
N TYR A 100 0.10 -6.27 -6.99
CA TYR A 100 1.46 -6.56 -7.43
C TYR A 100 2.47 -5.96 -6.45
N SER A 101 3.60 -6.63 -6.24
CA SER A 101 4.75 -6.12 -5.51
C SER A 101 6.03 -6.71 -6.07
N TYR A 102 6.99 -5.85 -6.41
CA TYR A 102 8.29 -6.28 -6.95
C TYR A 102 9.14 -7.02 -5.90
N CYS A 103 8.98 -6.72 -4.61
CA CYS A 103 9.67 -7.42 -3.52
C CYS A 103 9.32 -8.92 -3.45
N TYR A 104 8.16 -9.31 -4.00
CA TYR A 104 7.71 -10.71 -4.06
C TYR A 104 7.76 -11.29 -5.48
N ASP A 105 8.33 -10.54 -6.44
CA ASP A 105 8.52 -10.96 -7.81
C ASP A 105 9.85 -11.71 -7.95
N THR A 106 9.86 -12.97 -7.51
CA THR A 106 11.04 -13.85 -7.57
C THR A 106 11.41 -14.23 -9.00
N LEU A 107 10.49 -14.09 -9.96
CA LEU A 107 10.77 -14.29 -11.37
C LEU A 107 11.64 -13.15 -11.92
N ARG A 108 11.34 -11.91 -11.54
CA ARG A 108 12.11 -10.74 -11.97
C ARG A 108 13.36 -10.50 -11.11
N TYR A 109 13.23 -10.71 -9.80
CA TYR A 109 14.28 -10.51 -8.80
C TYR A 109 14.47 -11.82 -8.01
N PRO A 110 15.32 -12.74 -8.46
CA PRO A 110 15.56 -14.02 -7.77
C PRO A 110 15.99 -13.85 -6.30
N VAL A 111 16.70 -12.76 -6.01
CA VAL A 111 16.99 -12.28 -4.67
C VAL A 111 16.26 -10.95 -4.48
N PRO A 112 15.42 -10.80 -3.44
CA PRO A 112 14.74 -9.53 -3.19
C PRO A 112 15.73 -8.37 -3.04
N PRO A 113 15.44 -7.20 -3.62
CA PRO A 113 16.24 -6.00 -3.41
C PRO A 113 16.43 -5.66 -1.92
N PRO A 114 17.57 -5.06 -1.53
CA PRO A 114 17.96 -4.90 -0.13
C PRO A 114 17.03 -3.99 0.69
N GLU A 115 16.25 -3.13 0.04
CA GLU A 115 15.25 -2.27 0.68
C GLU A 115 13.95 -3.00 1.03
N CYS A 116 13.75 -4.21 0.49
CA CYS A 116 12.52 -4.96 0.70
C CYS A 116 12.48 -5.60 2.10
N VAL A 117 11.40 -5.34 2.84
CA VAL A 117 11.07 -6.03 4.09
C VAL A 117 10.06 -7.15 3.78
N ILE A 118 10.53 -8.40 3.76
CA ILE A 118 9.71 -9.56 3.45
C ILE A 118 8.84 -9.95 4.66
N MET A 119 7.54 -9.67 4.57
CA MET A 119 6.55 -10.20 5.51
C MET A 119 5.95 -11.52 5.01
N ALA A 120 5.99 -12.56 5.84
CA ALA A 120 5.46 -13.90 5.49
C ALA A 120 3.97 -13.87 5.13
N SER A 121 3.14 -13.15 5.89
CA SER A 121 1.70 -13.05 5.64
C SER A 121 1.35 -12.37 4.31
N GLU A 122 2.21 -11.50 3.81
CA GLU A 122 2.07 -10.91 2.48
C GLU A 122 2.60 -11.86 1.41
N GLN A 123 3.78 -12.46 1.62
CA GLN A 123 4.44 -13.35 0.67
C GLN A 123 3.54 -14.53 0.24
N GLU A 124 2.82 -15.13 1.19
CA GLU A 124 1.91 -16.25 0.91
C GLU A 124 0.81 -15.89 -0.12
N ARG A 125 0.44 -14.60 -0.22
CA ARG A 125 -0.62 -14.11 -1.10
C ARG A 125 -0.15 -13.91 -2.54
N PHE A 126 1.15 -13.78 -2.77
CA PHE A 126 1.72 -13.50 -4.09
C PHE A 126 2.22 -14.78 -4.77
N LYS A 127 2.13 -14.81 -6.10
CA LYS A 127 2.80 -15.78 -6.97
C LYS A 127 4.27 -15.38 -7.13
N GLU A 128 5.08 -16.26 -7.71
CA GLU A 128 6.48 -15.96 -8.07
C GLU A 128 6.62 -14.73 -8.98
N THR A 129 5.60 -14.42 -9.79
CA THR A 129 5.53 -13.20 -10.62
C THR A 129 5.27 -11.91 -9.83
N GLY A 130 5.24 -11.95 -8.50
CA GLY A 130 4.86 -10.82 -7.64
C GLY A 130 3.39 -10.39 -7.72
N ARG A 131 2.59 -11.01 -8.60
CA ARG A 131 1.13 -10.77 -8.72
C ARG A 131 0.34 -11.60 -7.72
N LEU A 132 -0.79 -11.07 -7.27
CA LEU A 132 -1.68 -11.71 -6.31
C LEU A 132 -2.21 -13.06 -6.83
N LYS A 133 -2.27 -14.08 -5.95
CA LYS A 133 -2.96 -15.35 -6.21
C LYS A 133 -4.48 -15.09 -6.23
N PHE A 134 -5.15 -15.31 -7.37
CA PHE A 134 -6.61 -15.22 -7.44
C PHE A 134 -7.24 -16.22 -6.45
N GLY A 135 -8.17 -15.74 -5.60
CA GLY A 135 -8.86 -16.56 -4.58
C GLY A 135 -8.33 -16.45 -3.15
N SER A 136 -7.22 -15.75 -2.91
CA SER A 136 -6.65 -15.54 -1.56
C SER A 136 -7.24 -14.35 -0.79
N ILE A 137 -8.27 -13.66 -1.33
CA ILE A 137 -9.02 -12.67 -0.56
C ILE A 137 -9.87 -13.45 0.45
N PRO A 138 -9.64 -13.29 1.77
CA PRO A 138 -10.43 -13.99 2.76
C PRO A 138 -11.90 -13.61 2.58
N LYS A 139 -12.73 -14.58 2.18
CA LYS A 139 -14.18 -14.40 2.22
C LYS A 139 -14.53 -14.12 3.67
N ARG A 140 -14.97 -12.89 3.95
CA ARG A 140 -15.46 -12.48 5.27
C ARG A 140 -16.57 -13.45 5.64
N GLN A 141 -16.30 -14.40 6.55
CA GLN A 141 -17.35 -15.28 7.08
C GLN A 141 -18.39 -14.36 7.71
N ARG A 142 -19.54 -14.20 7.04
CA ARG A 142 -20.73 -13.63 7.65
C ARG A 142 -21.02 -14.53 8.84
N ARG A 143 -20.70 -14.06 10.06
CA ARG A 143 -21.21 -14.66 11.30
C ARG A 143 -22.72 -14.70 11.16
N ARG A 144 -23.26 -15.87 10.79
CA ARG A 144 -24.68 -16.15 10.94
C ARG A 144 -24.95 -16.03 12.43
N ARG A 145 -25.60 -14.93 12.84
CA ARG A 145 -26.22 -14.83 14.16
C ARG A 145 -27.27 -15.95 14.22
N GLY A 146 -26.87 -17.11 14.71
CA GLY A 146 -27.78 -18.19 15.04
C GLY A 146 -28.70 -17.71 16.14
N ARG A 147 -29.98 -17.53 15.81
CA ARG A 147 -31.06 -17.33 16.78
C ARG A 147 -31.23 -18.66 17.53
N GLY A 148 -30.44 -18.85 18.59
CA GLY A 148 -30.60 -19.98 19.50
C GLY A 148 -31.90 -19.81 20.28
N ARG A 149 -32.93 -20.59 19.93
CA ARG A 149 -34.15 -20.72 20.72
C ARG A 149 -33.79 -21.54 21.97
N LYS A 150 -33.67 -20.88 23.11
CA LYS A 150 -33.52 -21.55 24.42
C LYS A 150 -34.76 -22.41 24.65
N GLN A 151 -34.58 -23.73 24.69
CA GLN A 151 -35.56 -24.65 25.26
C GLN A 151 -35.30 -24.67 26.77
N ILE A 152 -36.30 -24.21 27.54
CA ILE A 152 -36.31 -24.29 29.00
C ILE A 152 -36.77 -25.71 29.33
N ASN A 153 -35.87 -26.54 29.87
CA ASN A 153 -36.23 -27.83 30.47
C ASN A 153 -36.31 -27.63 31.97
N ASN A 154 -37.47 -27.93 32.55
CA ASN A 154 -37.63 -28.07 34.00
C ASN A 154 -38.73 -29.10 34.27
N VAL A 155 -38.37 -30.19 34.95
CA VAL A 155 -39.11 -31.13 35.85
C VAL A 155 -38.18 -32.36 35.93
N GLU A 156 -37.17 -32.37 36.80
CA GLU A 156 -37.21 -32.78 38.22
C GLU A 156 -37.51 -34.28 38.43
N SER A 157 -36.39 -35.01 38.58
CA SER A 157 -36.09 -36.15 39.46
C SER A 157 -37.18 -37.10 39.96
N LYS A 158 -36.88 -38.40 39.83
CA LYS A 158 -36.74 -39.34 40.96
C LYS A 158 -36.20 -40.69 40.46
N GLU A 159 -34.90 -40.92 40.68
CA GLU A 159 -34.34 -42.29 40.76
C GLU A 159 -34.45 -42.81 42.20
N LEU A 160 -34.53 -44.14 42.26
CA LEU A 160 -34.91 -44.94 43.42
C LEU A 160 -33.87 -44.98 44.55
N GLN A 161 -34.46 -45.14 45.73
CA GLN A 161 -33.99 -45.70 46.99
C GLN A 161 -32.71 -46.59 47.03
N ALA A 162 -32.00 -46.40 48.14
CA ALA A 162 -31.39 -47.40 49.03
C ALA A 162 -29.88 -47.74 48.90
N ASN A 163 -29.13 -47.20 49.86
CA ASN A 163 -28.18 -47.86 50.78
C ASN A 163 -27.16 -48.88 50.24
N MET A 164 -25.89 -48.46 50.18
CA MET A 164 -24.77 -48.99 50.98
C MET A 164 -23.64 -47.98 51.03
#